data_AF-A0A7C4VCZ4-F1
#
_entry.id   AF-A0A7C4VCZ4-F1
#
_cell.length_a   1.000
_cell.length_b   1.000
_cell.length_c   1.000
_cell.angle_alpha   90.00
_cell.angle_beta   90.00
_cell.angle_gamma   90.00
#
_symmetry.space_group_name_H-M   'P 1'
#
loop_
_entity.id
_entity.type
_entity.pdbx_description
1 polymer ?
#
loop_
_entity_poly.entity_id
_entity_poly.type
_entity_poly.pdbx_seq_one_letter_code
_entity_poly.pdbx_strand_id
1 'polypeptide(L)'
;MFSLREQSVLLKGLLRLKYCAVAVCLGREPPSGLQRLVGRMEFCRMWARAQRGEAFFATAENHNCLTGEYHLGLRDEAVKE
;
A
#
# COMPACT_ATOMS: atom_id res chain seq x y z
N MET A 1 -23.12 2.63 -4.09
CA MET A 1 -21.80 3.07 -3.56
C MET A 1 -20.74 2.26 -4.29
N PHE A 2 -19.84 2.91 -5.03
CA PHE A 2 -18.80 2.20 -5.80
C PHE A 2 -17.74 1.60 -4.87
N SER A 3 -17.26 0.41 -5.18
CA SER A 3 -16.08 -0.20 -4.57
C SER A 3 -14.80 0.56 -4.94
N LEU A 4 -13.75 0.42 -4.14
CA LEU A 4 -12.42 1.00 -4.44
C LEU A 4 -11.89 0.54 -5.80
N ARG A 5 -12.21 -0.69 -6.21
CA ARG A 5 -11.82 -1.22 -7.52
C ARG A 5 -12.53 -0.49 -8.67
N GLU A 6 -13.83 -0.26 -8.55
CA GLU A 6 -14.60 0.47 -9.57
C GLU A 6 -14.14 1.92 -9.67
N GLN A 7 -13.86 2.57 -8.53
CA GLN A 7 -13.28 3.92 -8.50
C GLN A 7 -11.91 3.97 -9.18
N SER A 8 -11.05 2.97 -8.93
CA SER A 8 -9.74 2.87 -9.54
C SER A 8 -9.81 2.69 -11.07
N VAL A 9 -10.75 1.88 -11.56
CA VAL A 9 -11.00 1.71 -13.01
C VAL A 9 -11.48 3.01 -13.64
N LEU A 10 -12.40 3.72 -12.98
CA LEU A 10 -12.88 5.03 -13.43
C LEU A 10 -11.72 6.04 -13.53
N LEU A 11 -10.91 6.17 -12.48
CA LEU A 11 -9.75 7.07 -12.45
C LEU A 11 -8.73 6.72 -13.51
N LYS A 12 -8.48 5.44 -13.76
CA LYS A 12 -7.58 4.98 -14.82
C LYS A 12 -8.04 5.50 -16.19
N GLY A 13 -9.33 5.42 -16.50
CA GLY A 13 -9.90 5.93 -17.74
C GLY A 13 -9.82 7.46 -17.85
N LEU A 14 -10.24 8.16 -16.80
CA LEU A 14 -10.28 9.64 -16.76
C LEU A 14 -8.89 10.26 -16.90
N LEU A 15 -7.91 9.71 -16.17
CA LEU A 15 -6.54 10.25 -16.11
C LEU A 15 -5.58 9.58 -17.10
N ARG A 16 -6.09 8.67 -17.95
CA ARG A 16 -5.30 7.91 -18.94
C ARG A 16 -4.10 7.19 -18.32
N LEU A 17 -4.29 6.63 -17.13
CA LEU A 17 -3.21 5.94 -16.41
C LEU A 17 -2.88 4.60 -17.07
N LYS A 18 -1.59 4.24 -17.09
CA LYS A 18 -1.15 2.92 -17.56
C LYS A 18 -1.66 1.79 -16.65
N TYR A 19 -1.74 2.06 -15.34
CA TYR A 19 -2.13 1.10 -14.30
C TYR A 19 -3.32 1.61 -13.48
N CYS A 20 -3.97 0.70 -12.74
CA CYS A 20 -5.02 1.07 -11.79
C CYS A 20 -4.46 2.00 -10.70
N ALA A 21 -5.25 3.00 -10.30
CA ALA A 21 -4.91 3.89 -9.20
C ALA A 21 -4.89 3.11 -7.89
N VAL A 22 -3.86 3.34 -7.07
CA VAL A 22 -3.70 2.74 -5.74
C VAL A 22 -3.87 3.85 -4.72
N ALA A 23 -4.77 3.62 -3.74
CA ALA A 23 -4.90 4.50 -2.59
C ALA A 23 -3.96 4.03 -1.48
N VAL A 24 -3.27 4.97 -0.84
CA VAL A 24 -2.45 4.74 0.35
C VAL A 24 -3.00 5.60 1.47
N CYS A 25 -3.24 4.99 2.63
CA CYS A 25 -3.66 5.67 3.84
C CYS A 25 -2.72 5.25 4.97
N LEU A 26 -2.25 6.21 5.76
CA LEU A 26 -1.41 5.99 6.92
C LEU A 26 -2.24 6.27 8.17
N GLY A 27 -2.22 5.34 9.12
CA GLY A 27 -2.99 5.40 10.34
C GLY A 27 -2.28 4.70 11.49
N ARG A 28 -2.65 5.05 12.73
CA ARG A 28 -2.07 4.46 13.94
C ARG A 28 -2.68 3.10 14.28
N GLU A 29 -3.95 2.90 13.93
CA GLU A 29 -4.72 1.71 14.27
C GLU A 29 -4.97 0.85 13.03
N PRO A 30 -5.04 -0.49 13.18
CA PRO A 30 -5.45 -1.37 12.10
C PRO A 30 -6.82 -0.98 11.54
N PRO A 31 -6.96 -0.78 10.21
CA PRO A 31 -8.24 -0.44 9.62
C PRO A 31 -9.24 -1.60 9.72
N SER A 32 -10.50 -1.28 10.00
CA SER A 32 -11.58 -2.27 10.05
C SER A 32 -11.88 -2.84 8.65
N GLY A 33 -12.16 -4.14 8.59
CA GLY A 33 -12.55 -4.82 7.34
C GLY A 33 -11.40 -5.10 6.36
N LEU A 34 -10.15 -4.77 6.70
CA LEU A 34 -8.97 -5.14 5.91
C LEU A 34 -8.15 -6.21 6.61
N GLN A 35 -7.67 -7.17 5.83
CA GLN A 35 -6.75 -8.19 6.32
C GLN A 35 -5.33 -7.65 6.38
N ARG A 36 -4.59 -8.06 7.42
CA ARG A 36 -3.16 -7.79 7.52
C ARG A 36 -2.42 -8.58 6.45
N LEU A 37 -1.38 -7.98 5.86
CA LEU A 37 -0.49 -8.69 4.94
C LEU A 37 0.10 -9.93 5.64
N VAL A 38 -0.02 -11.09 4.98
CA VAL A 38 0.60 -12.33 5.44
C VAL A 38 2.09 -12.33 5.06
N GLY A 39 2.95 -12.49 6.06
CA GLY A 39 4.40 -12.56 5.88
C GLY A 39 5.08 -11.20 5.67
N ARG A 40 6.33 -11.26 5.17
CA ARG A 40 7.17 -10.10 4.88
C ARG A 40 7.37 -9.93 3.38
N MET A 41 7.40 -8.69 2.90
CA MET A 41 7.49 -8.38 1.46
C MET A 41 8.10 -7.00 1.20
N GLU A 42 8.71 -6.82 0.03
CA GLU A 42 9.23 -5.53 -0.41
C GLU A 42 8.06 -4.60 -0.75
N PHE A 43 8.19 -3.30 -0.45
CA PHE A 43 7.12 -2.33 -0.72
C PHE A 43 6.72 -2.27 -2.19
N CYS A 44 7.66 -2.42 -3.13
CA CYS A 44 7.35 -2.48 -4.56
C CYS A 44 6.46 -3.68 -4.94
N ARG A 45 6.61 -4.82 -4.26
CA ARG A 45 5.74 -5.99 -4.46
C ARG A 45 4.37 -5.80 -3.82
N MET A 46 4.31 -5.15 -2.64
CA MET A 46 3.04 -4.73 -2.05
C MET A 46 2.26 -3.81 -3.01
N TRP A 47 2.96 -2.82 -3.58
CA TRP A 47 2.39 -1.92 -4.57
C TRP A 47 1.84 -2.66 -5.80
N ALA A 48 2.60 -3.63 -6.33
CA ALA A 48 2.16 -4.46 -7.45
C ALA A 48 0.91 -5.30 -7.13
N ARG A 49 0.76 -5.80 -5.89
CA ARG A 49 -0.46 -6.48 -5.43
C ARG A 49 -1.65 -5.53 -5.38
N ALA A 50 -1.46 -4.33 -4.83
CA ALA A 50 -2.50 -3.31 -4.80
C ALA A 50 -2.95 -2.89 -6.20
N GLN A 51 -2.02 -2.76 -7.15
CA GLN A 51 -2.34 -2.49 -8.56
C GLN A 51 -3.17 -3.60 -9.24
N ARG A 52 -3.09 -4.85 -8.75
CA ARG A 52 -3.94 -5.97 -9.19
C ARG A 52 -5.32 -5.99 -8.53
N GLY A 53 -5.59 -5.05 -7.62
CA GLY A 53 -6.88 -4.90 -6.94
C GLY A 53 -6.94 -5.59 -5.58
N GLU A 54 -5.81 -6.05 -5.04
CA GLU A 54 -5.76 -6.56 -3.67
C GLU A 54 -5.78 -5.40 -2.66
N ALA A 55 -6.53 -5.56 -1.58
CA ALA A 55 -6.61 -4.58 -0.49
C ALA A 55 -6.17 -5.24 0.82
N PHE A 56 -5.24 -4.60 1.53
CA PHE A 56 -4.66 -5.10 2.77
C PHE A 56 -4.04 -3.94 3.54
N PHE A 57 -3.75 -4.15 4.82
CA PHE A 57 -2.88 -3.25 5.58
C PHE A 57 -1.55 -3.94 5.93
N ALA A 58 -0.51 -3.14 6.11
CA ALA A 58 0.82 -3.60 6.50
C ALA A 58 1.34 -2.73 7.64
N THR A 59 2.16 -3.32 8.51
CA THR A 59 2.93 -2.59 9.55
C THR A 59 4.43 -2.71 9.25
N ALA A 60 5.28 -2.01 10.01
CA ALA A 60 6.74 -2.12 9.88
C ALA A 60 7.24 -3.58 9.84
N GLU A 61 6.65 -4.47 10.66
CA GLU A 61 7.01 -5.90 10.70
C GLU A 61 6.77 -6.65 9.38
N ASN A 62 5.87 -6.15 8.52
CA ASN A 62 5.56 -6.75 7.22
C ASN A 62 6.55 -6.34 6.13
N HIS A 63 7.42 -5.37 6.37
CA HIS A 63 8.41 -4.94 5.39
C HIS A 63 9.71 -5.74 5.52
N ASN A 64 10.37 -5.99 4.39
CA ASN A 64 11.72 -6.56 4.32
C ASN A 64 12.69 -5.67 3.52
N CYS A 65 12.29 -4.44 3.19
CA CYS A 65 13.11 -3.47 2.48
C CYS A 65 13.10 -2.12 3.18
N LEU A 66 14.30 -1.55 3.38
CA LEU A 66 14.49 -0.30 4.13
C LEU A 66 13.84 0.90 3.43
N THR A 67 13.96 0.99 2.11
CA THR A 67 13.42 2.10 1.30
C THR A 67 11.89 2.20 1.43
N GLY A 68 11.21 1.06 1.53
CA GLY A 68 9.76 1.01 1.71
C GLY A 68 9.33 1.55 3.07
N GLU A 69 10.02 1.13 4.12
CA GLU A 69 9.76 1.60 5.48
C GLU A 69 9.99 3.11 5.61
N TYR A 70 11.08 3.61 5.01
CA TYR A 70 11.40 5.04 4.99
C TYR A 70 10.32 5.88 4.31
N HIS A 71 9.93 5.54 3.07
CA HIS A 71 8.93 6.33 2.33
C HIS A 71 7.53 6.29 2.94
N LEU A 72 7.24 5.28 3.77
CA LEU A 72 5.96 5.17 4.48
C LEU A 72 6.01 5.75 5.90
N GLY A 73 7.16 6.29 6.34
CA GLY A 73 7.32 6.83 7.70
C GLY A 73 7.21 5.75 8.79
N LEU A 74 7.54 4.49 8.46
CA LEU A 74 7.53 3.36 9.39
C LEU A 74 8.85 3.20 10.14
N ARG A 75 9.85 4.01 9.78
CA ARG A 75 11.17 4.06 10.41
C ARG A 75 11.65 5.50 10.47
N ASP A 76 12.31 5.85 11.55
CA ASP A 76 13.00 7.15 11.68
C ASP A 76 14.25 7.19 10.78
N GLU A 77 14.58 8.38 10.28
CA GLU A 77 15.83 8.62 9.52
C GLU A 77 17.09 8.43 10.38
N ALA A 78 16.92 8.29 11.71
CA ALA A 78 17.99 8.40 12.70
C ALA A 78 18.68 7.08 13.08
N VAL A 79 18.66 6.05 12.23
CA VAL A 79 19.61 4.94 12.37
C VAL A 79 20.86 5.27 11.55
N LYS A 80 21.69 6.16 12.12
CA LYS A 80 23.13 6.16 11.81
C LYS A 80 23.70 4.91 12.48
N GLU A 81 24.15 3.95 11.67
CA GLU A 81 25.06 2.88 12.11
C GLU A 81 26.37 3.46 12.63
#